data_AF-A0A896TDY0-F1
#
_entry.id   AF-A0A896TDY0-F1
#
_cell.length_a   1.000
_cell.length_b   1.000
_cell.length_c   1.000
_cell.angle_alpha   90.00
_cell.angle_beta   90.00
_cell.angle_gamma   90.00
#
_symmetry.space_group_name_H-M   'P 1'
#
loop_
_entity.id
_entity.type
_entity.pdbx_description
1 polymer ?
#
loop_
_entity_poly.entity_id
_entity_poly.type
_entity_poly.pdbx_seq_one_letter_code
_entity_poly.pdbx_strand_id
1 'polypeptide(L)'
;MSENLKTIKELADELGVSKQTIRNKIDKDFREKFVQTIKIKGNNTLVINNAGYSLLKKTLQNDTAQTAKTLQNDTAQTAKTLQNDTAQTAKTLQNDTAQTKLICFLEEQLDKKEQQLSVKDKQLENKDTQISQMQNLLDQQQRLALQDKKLLEEYKSEINELKALKMPREDMKDGSSIRGEAQEEIERLKAKLKLSEEERNKAKEKEPVKTESKKWWHFGRM
;
A
#
# COMPACT_ATOMS: atom_id res chain seq x y z
N MET A 1 0.98 81.51 53.03
CA MET A 1 0.77 80.20 52.41
C MET A 1 1.76 79.22 53.04
N SER A 2 1.30 78.24 53.80
CA SER A 2 2.19 77.25 54.44
C SER A 2 2.67 76.24 53.39
N GLU A 3 3.98 76.19 53.14
CA GLU A 3 4.57 75.14 52.33
C GLU A 3 4.40 73.80 53.06
N ASN A 4 3.57 72.92 52.52
CA ASN A 4 3.40 71.58 53.06
C ASN A 4 4.62 70.74 52.67
N LEU A 5 5.54 70.52 53.62
CA LEU A 5 6.79 69.80 53.45
C LEU A 5 6.62 68.36 53.94
N LYS A 6 7.00 67.38 53.11
CA LYS A 6 6.91 65.95 53.47
C LYS A 6 8.28 65.30 53.50
N THR A 7 8.51 64.43 54.47
CA THR A 7 9.74 63.63 54.55
C THR A 7 9.74 62.51 53.51
N ILE A 8 10.92 62.04 53.12
CA ILE A 8 11.07 60.87 52.20
C ILE A 8 10.31 59.64 52.74
N LYS A 9 10.19 59.49 54.06
CA LYS A 9 9.42 58.40 54.67
C LYS A 9 7.93 58.54 54.39
N GLU A 10 7.34 59.69 54.68
CA GLU A 10 5.91 59.95 54.43
C GLU A 10 5.57 59.82 52.94
N LEU A 11 6.47 60.27 52.07
CA LEU A 11 6.30 60.09 50.63
C LEU A 11 6.33 58.63 50.18
N ALA A 12 7.22 57.83 50.78
CA ALA A 12 7.32 56.41 50.49
C ALA A 12 6.04 55.67 50.92
N ASP A 13 5.57 55.99 52.12
CA ASP A 13 4.36 55.41 52.70
C ASP A 13 3.10 55.82 51.88
N GLU A 14 2.99 57.08 51.44
CA GLU A 14 1.86 57.55 50.61
C GLU A 14 1.86 57.01 49.17
N LEU A 15 3.04 56.90 48.55
CA LEU A 15 3.17 56.45 47.17
C LEU A 15 3.27 54.93 47.05
N GLY A 16 3.30 54.20 48.18
CA GLY A 16 3.39 52.74 48.21
C GLY A 16 4.72 52.20 47.64
N VAL A 17 5.80 52.98 47.73
CA VAL A 17 7.13 52.64 47.18
C VAL A 17 8.18 52.62 48.28
N SER A 18 9.33 52.01 48.02
CA SER A 18 10.43 52.03 48.99
C SER A 18 11.06 53.43 49.11
N LYS A 19 11.59 53.76 50.30
CA LYS A 19 12.39 54.98 50.50
C LYS A 19 13.56 55.08 49.53
N GLN A 20 14.11 53.93 49.13
CA GLN A 20 15.20 53.85 48.18
C GLN A 20 14.73 54.26 46.77
N THR A 21 13.53 53.82 46.36
CA THR A 21 12.91 54.21 45.08
C THR A 21 12.78 55.73 44.99
N ILE A 22 12.35 56.38 46.07
CA ILE A 22 12.26 57.85 46.13
C ILE A 22 13.64 58.49 46.06
N ARG A 23 14.63 57.98 46.81
CA ARG A 23 16.02 58.48 46.75
C ARG A 23 16.63 58.36 45.35
N ASN A 24 16.36 57.27 44.63
CA ASN A 24 16.86 57.07 43.28
C ASN A 24 16.30 58.09 42.28
N LYS A 25 15.14 58.69 42.57
CA LYS A 25 14.51 59.74 41.76
C LYS A 25 14.87 61.16 42.20
N ILE A 26 15.58 61.31 43.31
CA ILE A 26 16.09 62.59 43.81
C ILE A 26 17.53 62.74 43.31
N ASP A 27 17.69 63.34 42.13
CA ASP A 27 18.99 63.72 41.59
C ASP A 27 19.48 65.04 42.20
N LYS A 28 20.68 65.48 41.80
CA LYS A 28 21.31 66.71 42.29
C LYS A 28 20.44 67.94 41.98
N ASP A 29 19.93 68.02 40.76
CA ASP A 29 19.13 69.15 40.28
C ASP A 29 17.77 69.25 40.98
N PHE A 30 17.15 68.10 41.27
CA PHE A 30 15.92 68.03 42.05
C PHE A 30 16.15 68.45 43.50
N ARG A 31 17.30 68.06 44.07
CA ARG A 31 17.69 68.47 45.42
C ARG A 31 17.81 69.98 45.57
N GLU A 32 18.46 70.63 44.61
CA GLU A 32 18.67 72.08 44.65
C GLU A 32 17.34 72.87 44.54
N LYS A 33 16.33 72.33 43.85
CA LYS A 33 15.07 73.03 43.55
C LYS A 33 13.91 72.69 44.49
N PHE A 34 13.86 71.46 45.02
CA PHE A 34 12.65 70.94 45.66
C PHE A 34 12.90 70.29 47.02
N VAL A 35 14.15 70.15 47.47
CA VAL A 35 14.50 69.52 48.74
C VAL A 35 15.08 70.56 49.69
N GLN A 36 14.57 70.56 50.93
CA GLN A 36 15.05 71.41 52.01
C GLN A 36 15.54 70.54 53.16
N THR A 37 16.54 71.02 53.91
CA THR A 37 17.02 70.35 55.12
C THR A 37 16.49 71.10 56.33
N ILE A 38 15.70 70.42 57.17
CA ILE A 38 15.15 70.99 58.41
C ILE A 38 15.58 70.17 59.62
N LYS A 39 15.73 70.81 60.78
CA LYS A 39 16.04 70.13 62.04
C LYS A 39 14.74 69.63 62.68
N ILE A 40 14.55 68.31 62.71
CA ILE A 40 13.42 67.67 63.37
C ILE A 40 13.98 66.89 64.56
N LYS A 41 13.53 67.21 65.79
CA LYS A 41 13.96 66.52 67.03
C LYS A 41 15.50 66.47 67.19
N GLY A 42 16.20 67.54 66.81
CA GLY A 42 17.66 67.64 66.89
C GLY A 42 18.45 67.09 65.70
N ASN A 43 17.81 66.36 64.77
CA ASN A 43 18.46 65.73 63.61
C ASN A 43 18.10 66.43 62.29
N ASN A 44 19.08 66.57 61.40
CA ASN A 44 18.86 67.09 60.05
C ASN A 44 18.04 66.09 59.21
N THR A 45 16.86 66.50 58.76
CA THR A 45 15.94 65.68 57.97
C THR A 45 15.66 66.36 56.63
N LEU A 46 15.77 65.58 55.55
CA LEU A 46 15.41 66.02 54.21
C LEU A 46 13.89 65.99 54.04
N VAL A 47 13.33 67.14 53.69
CA VAL A 47 11.92 67.32 53.36
C VAL A 47 11.77 67.87 51.96
N ILE A 48 10.66 67.52 51.31
CA ILE A 48 10.39 67.84 49.91
C ILE A 48 9.14 68.71 49.86
N ASN A 49 9.16 69.74 49.02
CA ASN A 49 8.01 70.59 48.81
C ASN A 49 6.93 69.91 47.94
N ASN A 50 5.74 70.51 47.92
CA ASN A 50 4.60 69.96 47.20
C ASN A 50 4.82 69.87 45.67
N ALA A 51 5.62 70.78 45.11
CA ALA A 51 5.98 70.76 43.69
C ALA A 51 6.87 69.54 43.35
N GLY A 52 7.88 69.27 44.17
CA GLY A 52 8.73 68.09 44.07
C GLY A 52 7.95 66.79 44.28
N TYR A 53 7.01 66.76 45.23
CA TYR A 53 6.10 65.62 45.41
C TYR A 53 5.30 65.31 44.14
N SER A 54 4.73 66.33 43.50
CA SER A 54 3.92 66.17 42.29
C SER A 54 4.76 65.60 41.13
N LEU A 55 6.01 66.06 40.99
CA LEU A 55 6.97 65.54 40.02
C LEU A 55 7.33 64.07 40.29
N LEU A 56 7.67 63.72 41.54
CA LEU A 56 7.99 62.35 41.94
C LEU A 56 6.82 61.40 41.72
N LYS A 57 5.60 61.83 42.07
CA LYS A 57 4.39 61.04 41.85
C LYS A 57 4.17 60.77 40.36
N LYS A 58 4.36 61.78 39.50
CA LYS A 58 4.21 61.64 38.05
C LYS A 58 5.27 60.72 37.43
N THR A 59 6.53 60.83 37.85
CA THR A 59 7.61 59.98 37.30
C THR A 59 7.43 58.52 37.71
N LEU A 60 7.08 58.24 38.96
CA LEU A 60 6.83 56.89 39.45
C LEU A 60 5.63 56.22 38.77
N GLN A 61 4.57 56.98 38.49
CA GLN A 61 3.43 56.48 37.72
C GLN A 61 3.82 56.10 36.29
N ASN A 62 4.66 56.90 35.62
CA ASN A 62 5.14 56.59 34.28
C ASN A 62 6.03 55.34 34.24
N ASP A 63 6.94 55.17 35.21
CA ASP A 63 7.78 53.98 35.32
C ASP A 63 6.95 52.71 35.51
N THR A 64 5.91 52.80 36.34
CA THR A 64 4.97 51.70 36.59
C THR A 64 4.18 51.35 35.32
N ALA A 65 3.74 52.35 34.56
CA ALA A 65 3.03 52.14 33.31
C ALA A 65 3.92 51.56 32.20
N GLN A 66 5.20 51.94 32.14
CA GLN A 66 6.15 51.41 31.16
C GLN A 66 6.51 49.95 31.46
N THR A 67 6.80 49.61 32.72
CA THR A 67 7.11 48.23 33.13
C THR A 67 5.92 47.28 32.90
N ALA A 68 4.68 47.73 33.15
CA ALA A 68 3.49 46.93 32.87
C ALA A 68 3.29 46.65 31.37
N LYS A 69 3.61 47.61 30.49
CA LYS A 69 3.51 47.43 29.03
C LYS A 69 4.55 46.44 28.50
N THR A 70 5.77 46.45 29.03
CA THR A 70 6.82 45.51 28.61
C THR A 70 6.46 44.07 29.00
N LEU A 71 6.01 43.86 30.25
CA LEU A 71 5.60 42.54 30.73
C LEU A 71 4.38 41.97 29.97
N GLN A 72 3.41 42.81 29.57
CA GLN A 72 2.30 42.37 28.74
C GLN A 72 2.73 41.93 27.33
N ASN A 73 3.69 42.63 26.72
CA ASN A 73 4.17 42.27 25.38
C ASN A 73 4.96 40.96 25.38
N ASP A 74 5.82 40.74 26.38
CA ASP A 74 6.61 39.50 26.49
C ASP A 74 5.71 38.28 26.76
N THR A 75 4.66 38.46 27.57
CA THR A 75 3.64 37.41 27.82
C THR A 75 2.79 37.12 26.58
N ALA A 76 2.45 38.16 25.80
CA ALA A 76 1.69 37.99 24.56
C ALA A 76 2.52 37.36 23.43
N GLN A 77 3.83 37.63 23.36
CA GLN A 77 4.74 36.99 22.40
C GLN A 77 4.95 35.52 22.73
N THR A 78 5.24 35.18 23.99
CA THR A 78 5.43 33.78 24.42
C THR A 78 4.16 32.92 24.23
N ALA A 79 2.98 33.48 24.49
CA ALA A 79 1.71 32.77 24.24
C ALA A 79 1.45 32.50 22.75
N LYS A 80 1.78 33.45 21.86
CA LYS A 80 1.64 33.27 20.41
C LYS A 80 2.58 32.20 19.86
N THR A 81 3.82 32.12 20.35
CA THR A 81 4.78 31.10 19.91
C THR A 81 4.31 29.70 20.30
N LEU A 82 3.88 29.51 21.55
CA LEU A 82 3.38 28.21 22.05
C LEU A 82 2.11 27.75 21.30
N GLN A 83 1.20 28.66 20.95
CA GLN A 83 0.02 28.31 20.14
C GLN A 83 0.41 27.85 18.74
N ASN A 84 1.41 28.48 18.12
CA ASN A 84 1.82 28.15 16.76
C ASN A 84 2.52 26.78 16.69
N ASP A 85 3.37 26.49 17.67
CA ASP A 85 4.06 25.21 17.80
C ASP A 85 3.07 24.06 18.05
N THR A 86 2.04 24.30 18.87
CA THR A 86 0.96 23.33 19.12
C THR A 86 0.11 23.09 17.86
N ALA A 87 -0.17 24.13 17.08
CA ALA A 87 -0.91 24.01 15.83
C ALA A 87 -0.10 23.30 14.73
N GLN A 88 1.22 23.53 14.66
CA GLN A 88 2.11 22.82 13.73
C GLN A 88 2.22 21.34 14.08
N THR A 89 2.47 21.01 15.34
CA THR A 89 2.56 19.60 15.79
C THR A 89 1.27 18.82 15.54
N ALA A 90 0.10 19.43 15.79
CA ALA A 90 -1.19 18.81 15.49
C ALA A 90 -1.39 18.52 13.99
N LYS A 91 -0.98 19.44 13.10
CA LYS A 91 -1.07 19.23 11.64
C LYS A 91 -0.15 18.12 11.16
N THR A 92 1.07 18.02 11.70
CA THR A 92 2.02 16.95 11.35
C THR A 92 1.47 15.58 11.75
N LEU A 93 1.00 15.42 12.99
CA LEU A 93 0.42 14.15 13.47
C LEU A 93 -0.80 13.70 12.66
N GLN A 94 -1.62 14.65 12.20
CA GLN A 94 -2.80 14.35 11.39
C GLN A 94 -2.41 13.86 9.99
N ASN A 95 -1.36 14.46 9.39
CA ASN A 95 -0.80 14.01 8.12
C ASN A 95 -0.15 12.63 8.25
N ASP A 96 0.62 12.39 9.32
CA ASP A 96 1.26 11.10 9.57
C ASP A 96 0.21 10.00 9.71
N THR A 97 -0.88 10.26 10.44
CA THR A 97 -2.01 9.33 10.59
C THR A 97 -2.69 9.04 9.25
N ALA A 98 -2.83 10.05 8.37
CA ALA A 98 -3.40 9.86 7.04
C ALA A 98 -2.46 9.05 6.12
N GLN A 99 -1.15 9.30 6.20
CA GLN A 99 -0.13 8.54 5.46
C GLN A 99 -0.09 7.08 5.91
N THR A 100 -0.11 6.80 7.22
CA THR A 100 -0.15 5.42 7.73
C THR A 100 -1.37 4.66 7.22
N LYS A 101 -2.56 5.28 7.22
CA LYS A 101 -3.78 4.64 6.67
C LYS A 101 -3.66 4.32 5.19
N LEU A 102 -3.07 5.21 4.41
CA LEU A 102 -2.84 4.99 2.98
C LEU A 102 -1.83 3.86 2.75
N ILE A 103 -0.74 3.82 3.52
CA ILE A 103 0.27 2.76 3.47
C ILE A 103 -0.38 1.40 3.77
N CYS A 104 -1.12 1.28 4.88
CA CYS A 104 -1.81 0.02 5.22
C CYS A 104 -2.78 -0.43 4.13
N PHE A 105 -3.52 0.49 3.51
CA PHE A 105 -4.41 0.15 2.39
C PHE A 105 -3.64 -0.36 1.17
N LEU A 106 -2.51 0.27 0.83
CA LEU A 106 -1.67 -0.16 -0.28
C LEU A 106 -1.02 -1.52 -0.02
N GLU A 107 -0.57 -1.78 1.21
CA GLU A 107 -0.07 -3.09 1.66
C GLU A 107 -1.15 -4.17 1.50
N GLU A 108 -2.38 -3.91 1.97
CA GLU A 108 -3.49 -4.86 1.83
C GLU A 108 -3.81 -5.17 0.35
N GLN A 109 -3.68 -4.16 -0.53
CA GLN A 109 -3.89 -4.33 -1.96
C GLN A 109 -2.75 -5.13 -2.61
N LEU A 110 -1.51 -4.97 -2.15
CA LEU A 110 -0.37 -5.78 -2.60
C LEU A 110 -0.54 -7.24 -2.19
N ASP A 111 -0.90 -7.51 -0.94
CA ASP A 111 -1.13 -8.88 -0.44
C ASP A 111 -2.20 -9.61 -1.27
N LYS A 112 -3.31 -8.92 -1.57
CA LYS A 112 -4.37 -9.47 -2.43
C LYS A 112 -3.86 -9.79 -3.84
N LYS A 113 -2.97 -8.97 -4.39
CA LYS A 113 -2.38 -9.20 -5.72
C LYS A 113 -1.40 -10.37 -5.69
N GLU A 114 -0.60 -10.49 -4.64
CA GLU A 114 0.34 -11.59 -4.47
C GLU A 114 -0.38 -12.93 -4.28
N GLN A 115 -1.45 -12.98 -3.50
CA GLN A 115 -2.33 -14.15 -3.39
C GLN A 115 -2.94 -14.53 -4.74
N GLN A 116 -3.40 -13.55 -5.54
CA GLN A 116 -3.93 -13.82 -6.88
C GLN A 116 -2.86 -14.39 -7.83
N LEU A 117 -1.62 -13.91 -7.75
CA LEU A 117 -0.50 -14.46 -8.53
C LEU A 117 -0.23 -15.90 -8.13
N SER A 118 -0.11 -16.18 -6.83
CA SER A 118 0.09 -17.55 -6.32
C SER A 118 -0.98 -18.52 -6.79
N VAL A 119 -2.26 -18.12 -6.78
CA VAL A 119 -3.35 -18.95 -7.30
C VAL A 119 -3.22 -19.19 -8.80
N LYS A 120 -2.86 -18.16 -9.58
CA LYS A 120 -2.65 -18.30 -11.03
C LYS A 120 -1.46 -19.19 -11.36
N ASP A 121 -0.36 -19.08 -10.63
CA ASP A 121 0.83 -19.92 -10.84
C ASP A 121 0.50 -21.39 -10.60
N LYS A 122 -0.24 -21.69 -9.53
CA LYS A 122 -0.72 -23.06 -9.27
C LYS A 122 -1.67 -23.58 -10.36
N GLN A 123 -2.50 -22.70 -10.93
CA GLN A 123 -3.34 -23.05 -12.07
C GLN A 123 -2.54 -23.32 -13.33
N LEU A 124 -1.45 -22.59 -13.56
CA LEU A 124 -0.54 -22.81 -14.69
C LEU A 124 0.16 -24.16 -14.53
N GLU A 125 0.71 -24.47 -13.35
CA GLU A 125 1.34 -25.76 -13.07
C GLU A 125 0.38 -26.94 -13.31
N ASN A 126 -0.88 -26.81 -12.87
CA ASN A 126 -1.92 -27.81 -13.13
C ASN A 126 -2.23 -27.97 -14.64
N LYS A 127 -2.19 -26.88 -15.41
CA LYS A 127 -2.39 -26.94 -16.86
C LYS A 127 -1.18 -27.56 -17.57
N ASP A 128 0.03 -27.25 -17.13
CA ASP A 128 1.26 -27.79 -17.71
C ASP A 128 1.38 -29.30 -17.46
N THR A 129 0.99 -29.75 -16.26
CA THR A 129 0.92 -31.20 -15.95
C THR A 129 -0.14 -31.90 -16.80
N GLN A 130 -1.32 -31.30 -17.00
CA GLN A 130 -2.37 -31.84 -17.89
C GLN A 130 -1.89 -31.92 -19.35
N ILE A 131 -1.23 -30.87 -19.85
CA ILE A 131 -0.64 -30.84 -21.20
C ILE A 131 0.38 -31.96 -21.35
N SER A 132 1.26 -32.13 -20.36
CA SER A 132 2.27 -33.19 -20.35
C SER A 132 1.65 -34.59 -20.39
N GLN A 133 0.58 -34.83 -19.61
CA GLN A 133 -0.16 -36.10 -19.63
C GLN A 133 -0.78 -36.36 -21.01
N MET A 134 -1.41 -35.35 -21.61
CA MET A 134 -2.06 -35.47 -22.91
C MET A 134 -1.04 -35.69 -24.04
N GLN A 135 0.12 -35.03 -23.99
CA GLN A 135 1.23 -35.25 -24.91
C GLN A 135 1.73 -36.70 -24.84
N ASN A 136 1.91 -37.24 -23.63
CA ASN A 136 2.32 -38.64 -23.46
C ASN A 136 1.30 -39.63 -24.05
N LEU A 137 0.00 -39.41 -23.84
CA LEU A 137 -1.05 -40.25 -24.41
C LEU A 137 -1.08 -40.18 -25.94
N LEU A 138 -0.91 -38.97 -26.50
CA LEU A 138 -0.84 -38.77 -27.95
C LEU A 138 0.37 -39.51 -28.55
N ASP A 139 1.54 -39.40 -27.93
CA ASP A 139 2.75 -40.09 -28.35
C ASP A 139 2.58 -41.62 -28.30
N GLN A 140 1.93 -42.14 -27.25
CA GLN A 140 1.60 -43.56 -27.15
C GLN A 140 0.67 -43.99 -28.29
N GLN A 141 -0.37 -43.21 -28.58
CA GLN A 141 -1.31 -43.50 -29.68
C GLN A 141 -0.60 -43.50 -31.04
N GLN A 142 0.30 -42.54 -31.29
CA GLN A 142 1.09 -42.48 -32.51
C GLN A 142 2.00 -43.71 -32.68
N ARG A 143 2.67 -44.14 -31.60
CA ARG A 143 3.51 -45.35 -31.62
C ARG A 143 2.71 -46.60 -31.93
N LEU A 144 1.56 -46.78 -31.28
CA LEU A 144 0.68 -47.91 -31.54
C LEU A 144 0.18 -47.91 -33.00
N ALA A 145 -0.23 -46.76 -33.52
CA ALA A 145 -0.66 -46.65 -34.91
C ALA A 145 0.45 -47.01 -35.92
N LEU A 146 1.71 -46.68 -35.60
CA LEU A 146 2.85 -47.08 -36.42
C LEU A 146 3.12 -48.59 -36.35
N GLN A 147 2.97 -49.21 -35.17
CA GLN A 147 3.09 -50.66 -35.00
C GLN A 147 1.99 -51.40 -35.77
N ASP A 148 0.73 -50.96 -35.63
CA ASP A 148 -0.41 -51.52 -36.37
C ASP A 148 -0.19 -51.44 -37.89
N LYS A 149 0.30 -50.30 -38.38
CA LYS A 149 0.61 -50.12 -39.80
C LYS A 149 1.67 -51.11 -40.29
N LYS A 150 2.74 -51.31 -39.52
CA LYS A 150 3.81 -52.25 -39.87
C LYS A 150 3.29 -53.69 -39.92
N LEU A 151 2.52 -54.11 -38.92
CA LEU A 151 1.93 -55.46 -38.88
C LEU A 151 0.96 -55.69 -40.05
N LEU A 152 0.16 -54.66 -40.41
CA LEU A 152 -0.71 -54.73 -41.59
C LEU A 152 0.06 -54.85 -42.91
N GLU A 153 1.24 -54.25 -43.00
CA GLU A 153 2.12 -54.36 -44.16
C GLU A 153 2.73 -55.76 -44.26
N GLU A 154 3.22 -56.30 -43.14
CA GLU A 154 3.73 -57.68 -43.02
C GLU A 154 2.66 -58.72 -43.44
N TYR A 155 1.44 -58.61 -42.92
CA TYR A 155 0.35 -59.50 -43.33
C TYR A 155 -0.02 -59.37 -44.81
N LYS A 156 0.03 -58.15 -45.37
CA LYS A 156 -0.22 -57.96 -46.81
C LYS A 156 0.85 -58.62 -47.66
N SER A 157 2.12 -58.52 -47.30
CA SER A 157 3.21 -59.22 -47.99
C SER A 157 3.07 -60.73 -47.86
N GLU A 158 2.79 -61.26 -46.68
CA GLU A 158 2.64 -62.70 -46.45
C GLU A 158 1.45 -63.27 -47.24
N ILE A 159 0.32 -62.55 -47.30
CA ILE A 159 -0.81 -62.94 -48.15
C ILE A 159 -0.42 -62.96 -49.63
N ASN A 160 0.38 -62.00 -50.09
CA ASN A 160 0.84 -61.96 -51.48
C ASN A 160 1.81 -63.11 -51.80
N GLU A 161 2.73 -63.42 -50.90
CA GLU A 161 3.64 -64.56 -51.02
C GLU A 161 2.87 -65.89 -51.01
N LEU A 162 1.94 -66.07 -50.07
CA LEU A 162 1.08 -67.26 -50.01
C LEU A 162 0.23 -67.41 -51.27
N LYS A 163 -0.25 -66.31 -51.87
CA LYS A 163 -0.96 -66.34 -53.16
C LYS A 163 -0.03 -66.76 -54.30
N ALA A 164 1.23 -66.32 -54.32
CA ALA A 164 2.20 -66.71 -55.34
C ALA A 164 2.62 -68.19 -55.20
N LEU A 165 2.75 -68.67 -53.97
CA LEU A 165 3.04 -70.09 -53.65
C LEU A 165 1.86 -71.01 -53.96
N LYS A 166 0.63 -70.52 -53.84
CA LYS A 166 -0.58 -71.22 -54.25
C LYS A 166 -0.71 -71.16 -55.78
N MET A 167 0.01 -72.04 -56.47
CA MET A 167 -0.10 -72.28 -57.92
C MET A 167 -1.55 -72.19 -58.40
N PRO A 168 -1.84 -71.53 -59.55
CA PRO A 168 -3.09 -71.77 -60.25
C PRO A 168 -3.12 -73.24 -60.67
N ARG A 169 -3.91 -74.07 -59.97
CA ARG A 169 -4.38 -75.30 -60.60
C ARG A 169 -5.51 -74.89 -61.53
N GLU A 170 -5.17 -74.75 -62.81
CA GLU A 170 -6.07 -75.17 -63.89
C GLU A 170 -6.66 -76.54 -63.50
N ASP A 171 -7.98 -76.60 -63.55
CA ASP A 171 -8.75 -77.77 -63.96
C ASP A 171 -8.42 -79.10 -63.27
N MET A 172 -8.80 -79.23 -62.00
CA MET A 172 -9.32 -80.52 -61.51
C MET A 172 -10.58 -80.30 -60.70
N LYS A 173 -11.72 -80.61 -61.34
CA LYS A 173 -12.95 -81.00 -60.68
C LYS A 173 -12.62 -82.05 -59.61
N ASP A 174 -13.34 -81.96 -58.51
CA ASP A 174 -13.46 -82.94 -57.42
C ASP A 174 -12.59 -82.68 -56.17
N GLY A 175 -13.18 -81.89 -55.27
CA GLY A 175 -12.64 -81.48 -53.97
C GLY A 175 -13.49 -80.38 -53.30
N SER A 176 -14.78 -80.34 -53.63
CA SER A 176 -15.67 -79.17 -53.50
C SER A 176 -16.18 -78.89 -52.08
N SER A 177 -15.96 -79.74 -51.08
CA SER A 177 -16.55 -79.53 -49.75
C SER A 177 -15.68 -78.64 -48.85
N ILE A 178 -14.37 -78.92 -48.74
CA ILE A 178 -13.51 -78.27 -47.74
C ILE A 178 -13.11 -76.84 -48.16
N ARG A 179 -13.03 -76.56 -49.47
CA ARG A 179 -12.69 -75.23 -49.96
C ARG A 179 -13.85 -74.24 -49.86
N GLY A 180 -15.09 -74.72 -50.02
CA GLY A 180 -16.31 -73.91 -49.84
C GLY A 180 -16.43 -73.42 -48.41
N GLU A 181 -16.27 -74.33 -47.44
CA GLU A 181 -16.26 -73.98 -46.01
C GLU A 181 -15.15 -72.98 -45.66
N ALA A 182 -13.93 -73.18 -46.17
CA ALA A 182 -12.83 -72.25 -45.94
C ALA A 182 -13.07 -70.86 -46.57
N GLN A 183 -13.72 -70.78 -47.74
CA GLN A 183 -14.04 -69.50 -48.38
C GLN A 183 -15.22 -68.80 -47.68
N GLU A 184 -16.23 -69.54 -47.23
CA GLU A 184 -17.32 -69.01 -46.42
C GLU A 184 -16.83 -68.51 -45.05
N GLU A 185 -15.91 -69.22 -44.41
CA GLU A 185 -15.27 -68.80 -43.15
C GLU A 185 -14.50 -67.48 -43.36
N ILE A 186 -13.77 -67.34 -44.47
CA ILE A 186 -13.06 -66.10 -44.83
C ILE A 186 -14.06 -64.96 -45.05
N GLU A 187 -15.17 -65.18 -45.74
CA GLU A 187 -16.20 -64.15 -45.95
C GLU A 187 -16.88 -63.76 -44.64
N ARG A 188 -17.18 -64.72 -43.76
CA ARG A 188 -17.72 -64.44 -42.41
C ARG A 188 -16.75 -63.66 -41.55
N LEU A 189 -15.47 -64.04 -41.52
CA LEU A 189 -14.44 -63.32 -40.78
C LEU A 189 -14.25 -61.90 -41.33
N LYS A 190 -14.28 -61.73 -42.66
CA LYS A 190 -14.20 -60.42 -43.31
C LYS A 190 -15.41 -59.54 -42.99
N ALA A 191 -16.62 -60.11 -42.94
CA ALA A 191 -17.82 -59.41 -42.52
C ALA A 191 -17.76 -58.99 -41.04
N LYS A 192 -17.26 -59.89 -40.17
CA LYS A 192 -17.08 -59.61 -38.74
C LYS A 192 -16.03 -58.52 -38.48
N LEU A 193 -14.97 -58.49 -39.27
CA LEU A 193 -13.93 -57.46 -39.20
C LEU A 193 -14.46 -56.10 -39.66
N LYS A 194 -15.25 -56.08 -40.74
CA LYS A 194 -15.90 -54.86 -41.25
C LYS A 194 -16.89 -54.28 -40.24
N LEU A 195 -17.70 -55.13 -39.59
CA LEU A 195 -18.62 -54.71 -38.52
C LEU A 195 -17.86 -54.14 -37.31
N SER A 196 -16.75 -54.77 -36.90
CA SER A 196 -15.91 -54.29 -35.80
C SER A 196 -15.23 -52.94 -36.10
N GLU A 197 -14.75 -52.73 -37.33
CA GLU A 197 -14.23 -51.42 -37.77
C GLU A 197 -15.30 -50.34 -37.77
N GLU A 198 -16.52 -50.68 -38.19
CA GLU A 198 -17.66 -49.76 -38.24
C GLU A 198 -18.15 -49.37 -36.84
N GLU A 199 -18.10 -50.31 -35.88
CA GLU A 199 -18.33 -50.04 -34.45
C GLU A 199 -17.22 -49.16 -33.85
N ARG A 200 -15.94 -49.42 -34.18
CA ARG A 200 -14.82 -48.56 -33.76
C ARG A 200 -14.93 -47.13 -34.31
N ASN A 201 -15.38 -46.98 -35.55
CA ASN A 201 -15.57 -45.66 -36.16
C ASN A 201 -16.77 -44.91 -35.53
N LYS A 202 -17.87 -45.60 -35.23
CA LYS A 202 -18.99 -45.02 -34.44
C LYS A 202 -18.59 -44.66 -33.02
N ALA A 203 -17.69 -45.42 -32.38
CA ALA A 203 -17.18 -45.09 -31.05
C ALA A 203 -16.33 -43.80 -31.07
N LYS A 204 -15.53 -43.58 -32.12
CA LYS A 204 -14.82 -42.31 -32.35
C LYS A 204 -15.76 -41.12 -32.62
N GLU A 205 -16.93 -41.37 -33.21
CA GLU A 205 -17.96 -40.35 -33.47
C GLU A 205 -18.83 -40.02 -32.23
N LYS A 206 -18.91 -40.94 -31.25
CA LYS A 206 -19.70 -40.79 -30.02
C LYS A 206 -18.97 -40.17 -28.84
N GLU A 207 -17.66 -39.93 -28.93
CA GLU A 207 -17.01 -38.97 -28.05
C GLU A 207 -17.10 -37.58 -28.69
N PRO A 208 -18.07 -36.73 -28.31
CA PRO A 208 -17.94 -35.31 -28.62
C PRO A 208 -16.74 -34.80 -27.82
N VAL A 209 -15.58 -34.70 -28.46
CA VAL A 209 -14.64 -33.64 -28.12
C VAL A 209 -15.46 -32.37 -28.25
N LYS A 210 -15.88 -31.79 -27.13
CA LYS A 210 -16.52 -30.48 -27.09
C LYS A 210 -15.48 -29.46 -27.56
N THR A 211 -15.32 -29.34 -28.87
CA THR A 211 -14.66 -28.20 -29.50
C THR A 211 -15.64 -27.03 -29.45
N GLU A 212 -15.82 -26.46 -28.26
CA GLU A 212 -16.18 -25.05 -28.21
C GLU A 212 -15.02 -24.30 -28.88
N SER A 213 -15.21 -23.96 -30.14
CA SER A 213 -14.33 -23.14 -30.96
C SER A 213 -14.25 -21.72 -30.36
N LYS A 214 -13.59 -21.57 -29.22
CA LYS A 214 -13.17 -20.28 -28.68
C LYS A 214 -11.98 -19.80 -29.50
N LYS A 215 -12.30 -18.93 -30.47
CA LYS A 215 -11.36 -18.23 -31.34
C LYS A 215 -10.34 -17.46 -30.49
N TRP A 216 -9.21 -18.09 -30.15
CA TRP A 216 -8.08 -17.49 -29.42
C TRP A 216 -7.26 -16.49 -30.26
N TRP A 217 -7.54 -16.34 -31.55
CA TRP A 217 -6.79 -15.46 -32.45
C TRP A 217 -7.14 -13.97 -32.38
N HIS A 218 -7.99 -13.54 -31.44
CA HIS A 218 -8.35 -12.12 -31.28
C HIS A 218 -7.62 -11.38 -30.15
N PHE A 219 -6.71 -12.04 -29.40
CA PHE A 219 -6.02 -11.41 -28.26
C PHE A 219 -4.62 -10.85 -28.56
N GLY A 220 -4.19 -10.81 -29.84
CA GLY A 220 -2.83 -10.44 -30.25
C GLY A 220 -2.67 -9.11 -31.00
N ARG A 221 -3.70 -8.25 -31.06
CA ARG A 221 -3.58 -6.89 -31.62
C ARG A 221 -4.24 -5.86 -30.71
N MET A 222 -3.49 -5.34 -29.76
CA MET A 222 -3.58 -3.96 -29.27
C MET A 222 -2.22 -3.58 -28.72
#